data_AF-A0A533USX4-F1
#
_entry.id   AF-A0A533USX4-F1
#
_cell.length_a   1.000
_cell.length_b   1.000
_cell.length_c   1.000
_cell.angle_alpha   90.00
_cell.angle_beta   90.00
_cell.angle_gamma   90.00
#
_symmetry.space_group_name_H-M   'P 1'
#
loop_
_entity.id
_entity.type
_entity.pdbx_description
1 polymer ?
#
loop_
_entity_poly.entity_id
_entity_poly.type
_entity_poly.pdbx_seq_one_letter_code
_entity_poly.pdbx_strand_id
1 'polypeptide(L)'
;MKNDEKILDKCNRLFSITHYEREKEPRTIKNKEGNSIPWGVNQALSENPDADIIYHKGDIGKEPMIIIFGQNPRDVVNKVKRILSNMKFD
;
A
#
# COMPACT_ATOMS: atom_id res chain seq x y z
N MET A 1 0.02 5.89 4.27
CA MET A 1 0.22 5.71 5.74
C MET A 1 1.57 5.06 5.96
N LYS A 2 2.27 5.37 7.07
CA LYS A 2 3.54 4.73 7.42
C LYS A 2 3.34 3.21 7.45
N ASN A 3 4.25 2.48 6.83
CA ASN A 3 4.26 1.03 6.94
C ASN A 3 4.87 0.64 8.30
N ASP A 4 3.99 0.34 9.25
CA ASP A 4 4.31 -0.16 10.58
C ASP A 4 3.74 -1.58 10.69
N GLU A 5 4.48 -2.52 11.27
CA GLU A 5 4.06 -3.93 11.33
C GLU A 5 2.71 -4.12 12.02
N LYS A 6 2.43 -3.37 13.10
CA LYS A 6 1.14 -3.46 13.82
C LYS A 6 -0.01 -2.97 12.95
N ILE A 7 0.25 -1.93 12.14
CA ILE A 7 -0.74 -1.39 11.21
C ILE A 7 -0.97 -2.37 10.06
N LEU A 8 0.09 -2.95 9.50
CA LEU A 8 -0.01 -3.87 8.37
C LEU A 8 -0.73 -5.18 8.76
N ASP A 9 -0.44 -5.74 9.92
CA ASP A 9 -1.17 -6.91 10.46
C ASP A 9 -2.68 -6.60 10.57
N LYS A 10 -3.02 -5.40 11.04
CA LYS A 10 -4.42 -4.98 11.16
C LYS A 10 -5.10 -4.79 9.81
N CYS A 11 -4.40 -4.23 8.83
CA CYS A 11 -4.88 -4.17 7.45
C CYS A 11 -5.19 -5.57 6.91
N ASN A 12 -4.27 -6.53 7.08
CA ASN A 12 -4.41 -7.90 6.60
C ASN A 12 -5.61 -8.64 7.20
N ARG A 13 -5.98 -8.33 8.45
CA ARG A 13 -7.15 -8.93 9.12
C ARG A 13 -8.49 -8.34 8.69
N LEU A 14 -8.49 -7.10 8.19
CA LEU A 14 -9.72 -6.32 7.99
C LEU A 14 -10.11 -6.13 6.52
N PHE A 15 -9.15 -6.28 5.59
CA PHE A 15 -9.28 -5.89 4.19
C PHE A 15 -8.53 -6.84 3.25
N SER A 16 -8.93 -6.83 1.98
CA SER A 16 -8.16 -7.48 0.92
C SER A 16 -6.89 -6.66 0.66
N ILE A 17 -5.72 -7.28 0.84
CA ILE A 17 -4.43 -6.61 0.67
C ILE A 17 -3.60 -7.26 -0.43
N THR A 18 -2.75 -6.46 -1.07
CA THR A 18 -1.70 -6.92 -1.99
C THR A 18 -0.46 -6.03 -1.84
N HIS A 19 0.59 -6.33 -2.59
CA HIS A 19 1.86 -5.61 -2.48
C HIS A 19 2.64 -5.58 -3.80
N TYR A 20 3.66 -4.74 -3.85
CA TYR A 20 4.70 -4.82 -4.87
C TYR A 20 6.07 -4.57 -4.25
N GLU A 21 7.09 -5.14 -4.87
CA GLU A 21 8.49 -4.97 -4.48
C GLU A 21 9.18 -3.97 -5.41
N ARG A 22 9.70 -2.87 -4.85
CA ARG A 22 10.41 -1.85 -5.65
C ARG A 22 11.72 -2.35 -6.25
N GLU A 23 12.31 -3.38 -5.67
CA GLU A 23 13.51 -4.04 -6.19
C GLU A 23 13.25 -4.74 -7.55
N LYS A 24 11.99 -5.15 -7.80
CA LYS A 24 11.56 -5.76 -9.07
C LYS A 24 11.27 -4.71 -10.16
N GLU A 25 11.32 -3.41 -9.83
CA GLU A 25 11.06 -2.32 -10.78
C GLU A 25 12.16 -2.28 -11.87
N PRO A 26 11.80 -2.42 -13.17
CA PRO A 26 12.80 -2.33 -14.23
C PRO A 26 13.50 -0.97 -14.22
N ARG A 27 14.83 -0.96 -14.42
CA ARG A 27 15.63 0.29 -14.43
C ARG A 27 15.10 1.34 -15.42
N THR A 28 14.57 0.91 -16.56
CA THR A 28 13.98 1.78 -17.58
C THR A 28 12.72 2.50 -17.12
N ILE A 29 11.97 1.91 -16.18
CA ILE A 29 10.82 2.51 -15.48
C ILE A 29 11.32 3.41 -14.34
N LYS A 30 12.24 2.89 -13.51
CA LYS A 30 12.77 3.56 -12.32
C LYS A 30 13.47 4.89 -12.62
N ASN A 31 14.12 4.99 -13.78
CA ASN A 31 14.82 6.21 -14.22
C ASN A 31 13.89 7.27 -14.84
N LYS A 32 12.60 6.94 -15.06
CA LYS A 32 11.60 7.87 -15.57
C LYS A 32 10.72 8.33 -14.43
N GLU A 33 10.73 9.64 -14.19
CA GLU A 33 9.88 10.26 -13.18
C GLU A 33 8.40 9.95 -13.42
N GLY A 34 7.65 9.74 -12.34
CA GLY A 34 6.21 9.46 -12.37
C GLY A 34 5.81 8.00 -12.68
N ASN A 35 6.74 7.12 -13.06
CA ASN A 35 6.36 5.77 -13.52
C ASN A 35 6.40 4.66 -12.46
N SER A 36 7.08 4.86 -11.33
CA SER A 36 7.18 3.83 -10.29
C SER A 36 5.84 3.44 -9.66
N ILE A 37 4.97 4.41 -9.39
CA ILE A 37 3.66 4.15 -8.77
C ILE A 37 2.73 3.42 -9.75
N PRO A 38 2.51 3.90 -11.00
CA PRO A 38 1.71 3.17 -11.99
C PRO A 38 2.20 1.73 -12.20
N TRP A 39 3.52 1.53 -12.33
CA TRP A 39 4.09 0.19 -12.48
C TRP A 39 3.80 -0.70 -11.26
N GLY A 40 4.05 -0.21 -10.04
CA GLY A 40 3.86 -0.97 -8.82
C GLY A 40 2.40 -1.32 -8.55
N VAL A 41 1.49 -0.37 -8.81
CA VAL A 41 0.04 -0.60 -8.69
C VAL A 41 -0.42 -1.66 -9.71
N ASN A 42 0.03 -1.58 -10.97
CA ASN A 42 -0.31 -2.59 -11.97
C ASN A 42 0.22 -3.98 -11.61
N GLN A 43 1.44 -4.07 -11.08
CA GLN A 43 2.00 -5.33 -10.58
C GLN A 43 1.13 -5.91 -9.46
N ALA A 44 0.84 -5.11 -8.44
CA ALA A 44 0.10 -5.58 -7.26
C ALA A 44 -1.35 -5.99 -7.58
N LEU A 45 -2.02 -5.23 -8.47
CA LEU A 45 -3.39 -5.53 -8.91
C LEU A 45 -3.46 -6.68 -9.92
N SER A 46 -2.35 -7.02 -10.61
CA SER A 46 -2.31 -8.24 -11.43
C SER A 46 -2.36 -9.51 -10.60
N GLU A 47 -1.90 -9.46 -9.34
CA GLU A 47 -2.02 -10.56 -8.38
C GLU A 47 -3.37 -10.58 -7.68
N ASN A 48 -3.91 -9.40 -7.34
CA ASN A 48 -5.21 -9.26 -6.67
C ASN A 48 -5.95 -7.99 -7.15
N PRO A 49 -6.83 -8.10 -8.15
CA PRO A 49 -7.56 -6.96 -8.71
C PRO A 49 -8.52 -6.27 -7.74
N ASP A 50 -9.01 -7.00 -6.73
CA ASP A 50 -10.01 -6.54 -5.77
C ASP A 50 -9.39 -6.03 -4.46
N ALA A 51 -8.09 -5.74 -4.44
CA ALA A 51 -7.40 -5.28 -3.25
C ALA A 51 -7.87 -3.89 -2.80
N ASP A 52 -8.23 -3.76 -1.53
CA ASP A 52 -8.51 -2.48 -0.87
C ASP A 52 -7.24 -1.71 -0.53
N ILE A 53 -6.12 -2.43 -0.34
CA ILE A 53 -4.86 -1.89 0.17
C ILE A 53 -3.69 -2.47 -0.61
N ILE A 54 -2.75 -1.59 -1.00
CA ILE A 54 -1.46 -1.96 -1.58
C ILE A 54 -0.36 -1.46 -0.65
N TYR A 55 0.63 -2.29 -0.33
CA TYR A 55 1.81 -1.84 0.40
C TYR A 55 3.12 -2.14 -0.36
N HIS A 56 4.18 -1.43 0.01
CA HIS A 56 5.55 -1.79 -0.36
C HIS A 56 6.51 -1.54 0.81
N LYS A 57 7.62 -2.29 0.84
CA LYS A 57 8.64 -2.23 1.90
C LYS A 57 9.69 -1.13 1.72
N GLY A 58 9.42 -0.20 0.80
CA GLY A 58 10.36 0.87 0.46
C GLY A 58 11.42 0.40 -0.53
N ASP A 59 12.50 1.16 -0.62
CA ASP A 59 13.70 0.90 -1.43
C ASP A 59 14.83 1.80 -0.88
N ILE A 60 16.05 1.71 -1.42
CA ILE A 60 17.15 2.62 -1.08
C ILE A 60 16.70 4.07 -1.33
N GLY A 61 16.69 4.88 -0.27
CA GLY A 61 16.26 6.27 -0.31
C GLY A 61 14.74 6.47 -0.48
N LYS A 62 13.92 5.42 -0.37
CA LYS A 62 12.46 5.51 -0.47
C LYS A 62 11.77 4.84 0.72
N GLU A 63 10.96 5.60 1.44
CA GLU A 63 10.23 5.08 2.60
C GLU A 63 9.20 4.00 2.24
N PRO A 64 8.92 3.04 3.14
CA PRO A 64 7.86 2.07 2.96
C PRO A 64 6.48 2.71 3.15
N MET A 65 5.48 2.28 2.38
CA MET A 65 4.13 2.85 2.43
C MET A 65 3.03 1.80 2.40
N ILE A 66 1.93 2.12 3.07
CA ILE A 66 0.60 1.49 2.93
C ILE A 66 -0.31 2.49 2.20
N ILE A 67 -0.90 2.07 1.09
CA ILE A 67 -1.78 2.83 0.20
C ILE A 67 -3.19 2.23 0.31
N ILE A 68 -4.18 3.04 0.69
CA ILE A 68 -5.56 2.60 0.91
C ILE A 68 -6.43 3.16 -0.22
N PHE A 69 -7.16 2.28 -0.89
CA PHE A 69 -8.08 2.63 -1.97
C PHE A 69 -9.52 2.65 -1.47
N GLY A 70 -10.36 3.44 -2.12
CA GLY A 70 -11.79 3.46 -1.88
C GLY A 70 -12.52 4.14 -3.02
N GLN A 71 -13.80 3.81 -3.18
CA GLN A 71 -14.61 4.35 -4.29
C GLN A 71 -14.88 5.86 -4.16
N ASN A 72 -14.77 6.38 -2.94
CA ASN A 72 -14.92 7.80 -2.63
C ASN A 72 -14.14 8.13 -1.34
N PRO A 73 -13.93 9.43 -1.02
CA PRO A 73 -13.17 9.82 0.17
C PRO A 73 -13.74 9.28 1.49
N ARG A 74 -15.07 9.12 1.59
CA ARG A 74 -15.73 8.62 2.81
C ARG A 74 -15.38 7.14 3.06
N ASP A 75 -15.31 6.33 2.01
CA ASP A 75 -14.87 4.93 2.09
C ASP A 75 -13.43 4.85 2.65
N VAL A 76 -12.50 5.63 2.08
CA VAL A 76 -11.11 5.67 2.54
C VAL A 76 -11.02 6.06 4.02
N VAL A 77 -11.75 7.10 4.44
CA VAL A 77 -11.78 7.53 5.86
C VAL A 77 -12.34 6.44 6.76
N ASN A 78 -13.38 5.72 6.34
CA ASN A 78 -13.96 4.63 7.11
C ASN A 78 -12.99 3.44 7.26
N LYS A 79 -12.26 3.10 6.18
CA LYS A 79 -11.20 2.08 6.22
C LYS A 79 -10.11 2.47 7.21
N VAL A 80 -9.61 3.70 7.13
CA VAL A 80 -8.63 4.24 8.09
C VAL A 80 -9.14 4.17 9.53
N LYS A 81 -10.38 4.59 9.80
CA LYS A 81 -10.97 4.50 11.14
C LYS A 81 -11.00 3.07 11.68
N ARG A 82 -11.35 2.08 10.85
CA ARG A 82 -11.35 0.66 11.22
C ARG A 82 -9.95 0.16 11.55
N ILE A 83 -8.93 0.56 10.77
CA ILE A 83 -7.53 0.20 11.02
C ILE A 83 -7.07 0.78 12.37
N LEU A 84 -7.33 2.06 12.63
CA LEU A 84 -6.84 2.73 13.83
C LEU A 84 -7.66 2.43 15.10
N SER A 85 -8.90 1.94 14.96
CA SER A 85 -9.80 1.65 16.09
C SER A 85 -9.17 0.69 17.10
N ASN A 86 -9.08 1.04 18.38
CA ASN A 86 -8.43 0.24 19.43
C ASN A 86 -6.92 0.02 19.24
N MET A 87 -6.23 0.80 18.39
CA MET A 87 -4.77 0.85 18.43
C MET A 87 -4.32 1.70 19.61
N LYS A 88 -3.36 1.18 20.39
CA LYS A 88 -2.59 1.98 21.34
C LYS A 88 -1.32 2.42 20.63
N PHE A 89 -1.07 3.72 20.61
CA PHE A 89 0.21 4.27 20.19
C PHE A 89 1.00 4.49 21.47
N ASP A 90 2.02 3.67 21.67
CA ASP A 90 2.99 3.81 22.75
C ASP A 90 3.97 4.95 22.43
#